data_AF-A0A3B6C652-F1
#
_entry.id   AF-A0A3B6C652-F1
#
_cell.length_a   1.000
_cell.length_b   1.000
_cell.length_c   1.000
_cell.angle_alpha   90.00
_cell.angle_beta   90.00
_cell.angle_gamma   90.00
#
_symmetry.space_group_name_H-M   'P 1'
#
loop_
_entity.id
_entity.type
_entity.pdbx_description
1 polymer ?
#
loop_
_entity_poly.entity_id
_entity_poly.type
_entity_poly.pdbx_seq_one_letter_code
_entity_poly.pdbx_strand_id
1 'polypeptide(L)'
;MACLRATAAALLLTLASSAAATMTKFNITEVLNESLEFLTFNSLLSKTNLAEEINKRQTITILVVDNSAASGITSLPTDTQKKVLAVHVILDYYDPMKLENIKKGTALLTSLFQTTSAATDRMGFVNYTHSADDQMVFGSAEPGAPLSSQLVKVVACRPYNLSVMQVSAAIIPPSISPSGKGSSAAPGPAHGSSSNASVPTITAAETLESSDEASALDDDAPASSPPVHSADAAAGARTSAGNTVVVRSRVWLVGLVMLMV
;
A
#
# COMPACT_ATOMS: atom_id res chain seq x y z
N MET A 1 -29.13 20.82 56.47
CA MET A 1 -28.06 20.76 55.43
C MET A 1 -27.03 19.63 55.62
N ALA A 2 -27.22 18.67 56.54
CA ALA A 2 -26.28 17.55 56.72
C ALA A 2 -26.56 16.36 55.78
N CYS A 3 -27.84 16.08 55.44
CA CYS A 3 -28.20 14.98 54.54
C CYS A 3 -27.74 15.16 53.09
N LEU A 4 -27.59 16.39 52.60
CA LEU A 4 -27.23 16.67 51.21
C LEU A 4 -25.72 16.51 50.94
N ARG A 5 -24.90 16.44 51.99
CA ARG A 5 -23.44 16.24 51.90
C ARG A 5 -23.03 14.78 51.88
N ALA A 6 -23.85 13.89 52.46
CA ALA A 6 -23.60 12.46 52.50
C ALA A 6 -23.88 11.78 51.14
N THR A 7 -24.82 12.30 50.36
CA THR A 7 -25.14 11.79 49.02
C THR A 7 -24.09 12.17 47.96
N ALA A 8 -23.44 13.32 48.10
CA ALA A 8 -22.37 13.74 47.20
C ALA A 8 -21.11 12.88 47.33
N ALA A 9 -20.75 12.47 48.55
CA ALA A 9 -19.61 11.59 48.81
C ALA A 9 -19.85 10.14 48.35
N ALA A 10 -21.09 9.65 48.47
CA ALA A 10 -21.47 8.33 47.98
C ALA A 10 -21.50 8.27 46.43
N LEU A 11 -21.92 9.35 45.76
CA LEU A 11 -21.95 9.44 44.30
C LEU A 11 -20.53 9.55 43.69
N LEU A 12 -19.60 10.18 44.39
CA LEU A 12 -18.18 10.29 43.98
C LEU A 12 -17.40 8.98 44.15
N LEU A 13 -17.80 8.09 45.06
CA LEU A 13 -17.13 6.79 45.24
C LEU A 13 -17.65 5.72 44.26
N THR A 14 -18.87 5.84 43.75
CA THR A 14 -19.42 4.95 42.70
C THR A 14 -18.92 5.27 41.29
N LEU A 15 -18.39 6.48 41.05
CA LEU A 15 -17.86 6.90 39.74
C LEU A 15 -16.38 6.51 39.53
N ALA A 16 -15.75 5.85 40.50
CA ALA A 16 -14.36 5.40 40.43
C ALA A 16 -14.19 3.93 40.03
N SER A 17 -15.28 3.20 39.74
CA SER A 17 -15.26 1.74 39.57
C SER A 17 -15.40 1.21 38.13
N SER A 18 -15.52 2.06 37.10
CA SER A 18 -15.76 1.57 35.74
C SER A 18 -14.55 1.73 34.82
N ALA A 19 -14.07 0.60 34.32
CA ALA A 19 -13.07 0.36 33.27
C ALA A 19 -11.65 -0.01 33.74
N ALA A 20 -11.53 -1.04 34.59
CA ALA A 20 -10.45 -2.00 34.35
C ALA A 20 -10.79 -2.69 33.02
N ALA A 21 -10.35 -2.12 31.89
CA ALA A 21 -10.45 -2.79 30.61
C ALA A 21 -9.67 -4.11 30.75
N THR A 22 -10.37 -5.23 30.83
CA THR A 22 -9.76 -6.55 30.72
C THR A 22 -9.16 -6.61 29.33
N MET A 23 -7.86 -6.34 29.23
CA MET A 23 -7.13 -6.48 27.97
C MET A 23 -7.17 -7.95 27.60
N THR A 24 -7.97 -8.30 26.61
CA THR A 24 -8.00 -9.64 26.06
C THR A 24 -6.65 -9.88 25.40
N LYS A 25 -5.75 -10.56 26.13
CA LYS A 25 -4.45 -10.96 25.60
C LYS A 25 -4.71 -11.89 24.42
N PHE A 26 -4.21 -11.53 23.24
CA PHE A 26 -4.30 -12.37 22.05
C PHE A 26 -2.99 -13.13 21.86
N ASN A 27 -3.09 -14.28 21.19
CA ASN A 27 -1.94 -15.03 20.72
C ASN A 27 -2.04 -15.14 19.20
N ILE A 28 -1.12 -14.48 18.48
CA ILE A 28 -1.15 -14.47 17.02
C ILE A 28 -0.97 -15.86 16.42
N THR A 29 -0.14 -16.71 17.03
CA THR A 29 0.13 -18.03 16.48
C THR A 29 -1.10 -18.92 16.54
N GLU A 30 -1.92 -18.79 17.58
CA GLU A 30 -3.21 -19.47 17.70
C GLU A 30 -4.21 -18.97 16.66
N VAL A 31 -4.35 -17.64 16.53
CA VAL A 31 -5.27 -17.02 15.57
C VAL A 31 -4.94 -17.44 14.13
N LEU A 32 -3.66 -17.46 13.75
CA LEU A 32 -3.25 -17.89 12.41
C LEU A 32 -3.33 -19.41 12.20
N ASN A 33 -3.31 -20.20 13.28
CA ASN A 33 -3.38 -21.66 13.19
C ASN A 33 -4.81 -22.17 12.92
N GLU A 34 -5.83 -21.33 13.10
CA GLU A 34 -7.22 -21.63 12.73
C GLU A 34 -7.40 -21.79 11.20
N SER A 35 -6.46 -21.26 10.39
CA SER A 35 -6.53 -21.25 8.93
C SER A 35 -5.28 -21.87 8.30
N LEU A 36 -5.46 -22.97 7.57
CA LEU A 36 -4.36 -23.69 6.91
C LEU A 36 -3.62 -22.84 5.86
N GLU A 37 -4.29 -21.84 5.30
CA GLU A 37 -3.75 -20.92 4.28
C GLU A 37 -2.61 -20.02 4.79
N PHE A 38 -2.47 -19.86 6.11
CA PHE A 38 -1.47 -18.96 6.73
C PHE A 38 -0.37 -19.69 7.50
N LEU A 39 -0.32 -21.03 7.44
CA LEU A 39 0.66 -21.82 8.20
C LEU A 39 2.11 -21.47 7.88
N THR A 40 2.42 -21.15 6.62
CA THR A 40 3.79 -20.77 6.23
C THR A 40 4.18 -19.45 6.90
N PHE A 41 3.30 -18.45 6.84
CA PHE A 41 3.53 -17.17 7.49
C PHE A 41 3.65 -17.31 9.01
N ASN A 42 2.78 -18.11 9.64
CA ASN A 42 2.82 -18.40 11.07
C ASN A 42 4.14 -19.09 11.49
N SER A 43 4.61 -20.06 10.69
CA SER A 43 5.90 -20.72 10.90
C SER A 43 7.06 -19.72 10.84
N LEU A 44 7.03 -18.78 9.89
CA LEU A 44 8.05 -17.74 9.76
C LEU A 44 8.07 -16.79 10.96
N LEU A 45 6.89 -16.35 11.46
CA LEU A 45 6.80 -15.52 12.67
C LEU A 45 7.41 -16.23 13.89
N SER A 46 7.17 -17.52 14.02
CA SER A 46 7.71 -18.34 15.11
C SER A 46 9.23 -18.50 14.99
N LYS A 47 9.73 -18.87 13.81
CA LYS A 47 11.17 -19.05 13.54
C LYS A 47 12.00 -17.78 13.75
N THR A 48 11.40 -16.62 13.47
CA THR A 48 12.09 -15.31 13.61
C THR A 48 11.92 -14.67 14.98
N ASN A 49 11.20 -15.34 15.90
CA ASN A 49 10.82 -14.88 17.24
C ASN A 49 9.88 -13.65 17.23
N LEU A 50 9.37 -13.25 16.06
CA LEU A 50 8.42 -12.12 15.94
C LEU A 50 7.06 -12.43 16.59
N ALA A 51 6.66 -13.70 16.62
CA ALA A 51 5.43 -14.11 17.30
C ALA A 51 5.39 -13.67 18.78
N GLU A 52 6.50 -13.82 19.51
CA GLU A 52 6.60 -13.39 20.91
C GLU A 52 6.56 -11.88 21.05
N GLU A 53 7.21 -11.16 20.11
CA GLU A 53 7.21 -9.70 20.11
C GLU A 53 5.82 -9.14 19.86
N ILE A 54 5.08 -9.70 18.91
CA ILE A 54 3.69 -9.35 18.60
C ILE A 54 2.79 -9.59 19.82
N ASN A 55 2.90 -10.76 20.46
CA ASN A 55 2.08 -11.16 21.61
C ASN A 55 2.33 -10.33 22.89
N LYS A 56 3.40 -9.53 22.92
CA LYS A 56 3.69 -8.59 24.01
C LYS A 56 3.01 -7.23 23.80
N ARG A 57 2.50 -6.94 22.61
CA ARG A 57 1.87 -5.65 22.30
C ARG A 57 0.40 -5.64 22.68
N GLN A 58 -0.11 -4.46 23.03
CA GLN A 58 -1.51 -4.25 23.41
C GLN A 58 -2.41 -4.07 22.19
N THR A 59 -1.86 -3.43 21.15
CA THR A 59 -2.51 -3.11 19.89
C THR A 59 -1.59 -3.53 18.75
N ILE A 60 -2.14 -4.17 17.72
CA ILE A 60 -1.38 -4.58 16.55
C ILE A 60 -2.32 -4.75 15.35
N THR A 61 -1.81 -4.48 14.15
CA THR A 61 -2.42 -4.90 12.89
C THR A 61 -1.44 -5.73 12.10
N ILE A 62 -1.87 -6.85 11.52
CA ILE A 62 -0.98 -7.82 10.90
C ILE A 62 -1.47 -8.07 9.48
N LEU A 63 -0.61 -7.71 8.53
CA LEU A 63 -0.81 -7.94 7.11
C LEU A 63 -0.26 -9.33 6.79
N VAL A 64 -1.13 -10.32 6.67
CA VAL A 64 -0.72 -11.71 6.42
C VAL A 64 -0.76 -12.03 4.94
N VAL A 65 0.18 -12.84 4.49
CA VAL A 65 0.16 -13.41 3.14
C VAL A 65 -0.21 -14.88 3.21
N ASP A 66 -0.94 -15.36 2.21
CA ASP A 66 -1.24 -16.79 2.09
C ASP A 66 0.00 -17.60 1.71
N ASN A 67 -0.12 -18.92 1.77
CA ASN A 67 0.96 -19.84 1.43
C ASN A 67 1.47 -19.67 -0.02
N SER A 68 0.63 -19.26 -0.97
CA SER A 68 1.04 -19.02 -2.36
C SER A 68 1.95 -17.79 -2.49
N ALA A 69 1.59 -16.69 -1.85
CA ALA A 69 2.35 -15.45 -1.85
C ALA A 69 3.54 -15.46 -0.88
N ALA A 70 3.57 -16.39 0.09
CA ALA A 70 4.66 -16.54 1.05
C ALA A 70 6.03 -16.82 0.40
N SER A 71 6.04 -17.35 -0.83
CA SER A 71 7.26 -17.58 -1.64
C SER A 71 8.11 -16.31 -1.82
N GLY A 72 7.48 -15.12 -1.89
CA GLY A 72 8.16 -13.84 -1.94
C GLY A 72 8.96 -13.50 -0.68
N ILE A 73 8.63 -14.12 0.46
CA ILE A 73 9.36 -13.97 1.72
C ILE A 73 10.35 -15.12 1.89
N THR A 74 9.91 -16.38 1.71
CA THR A 74 10.75 -17.56 1.99
C THR A 74 11.94 -17.71 1.06
N SER A 75 11.90 -17.11 -0.13
CA SER A 75 13.03 -17.07 -1.07
C SER A 75 14.16 -16.14 -0.63
N LEU A 76 13.91 -15.25 0.33
CA LEU A 76 14.89 -14.29 0.84
C LEU A 76 15.82 -14.94 1.89
N PRO A 77 17.02 -14.38 2.13
CA PRO A 77 17.87 -14.80 3.25
C PRO A 77 17.16 -14.62 4.59
N THR A 78 17.42 -15.50 5.57
CA THR A 78 16.76 -15.51 6.90
C THR A 78 16.79 -14.14 7.60
N ASP A 79 17.91 -13.41 7.51
CA ASP A 79 18.04 -12.07 8.09
C ASP A 79 17.07 -11.07 7.45
N THR A 80 16.86 -11.18 6.14
CA THR A 80 15.92 -10.33 5.39
C THR A 80 14.48 -10.77 5.65
N GLN A 81 14.21 -12.07 5.78
CA GLN A 81 12.88 -12.58 6.11
C GLN A 81 12.33 -11.93 7.38
N LYS A 82 13.14 -11.88 8.45
CA LYS A 82 12.73 -11.24 9.71
C LYS A 82 12.39 -9.76 9.52
N LYS A 83 13.18 -9.02 8.73
CA LYS A 83 12.92 -7.59 8.46
C LYS A 83 11.63 -7.40 7.68
N VAL A 84 11.42 -8.18 6.62
CA VAL A 84 10.20 -8.16 5.80
C VAL A 84 8.97 -8.51 6.65
N LEU A 85 9.05 -9.55 7.49
CA LEU A 85 7.97 -9.92 8.39
C LEU A 85 7.65 -8.80 9.39
N ALA A 86 8.67 -8.13 9.92
CA ALA A 86 8.47 -6.99 10.82
C ALA A 86 7.79 -5.79 10.13
N VAL A 87 7.96 -5.61 8.81
CA VAL A 87 7.24 -4.58 8.03
C VAL A 87 5.75 -4.89 7.93
N HIS A 88 5.37 -6.16 7.83
CA HIS A 88 3.97 -6.60 7.76
C HIS A 88 3.20 -6.44 9.08
N VAL A 89 3.91 -6.17 10.16
CA VAL A 89 3.33 -6.02 11.50
C VAL A 89 3.25 -4.53 11.81
N ILE A 90 2.05 -3.97 11.80
CA ILE A 90 1.76 -2.57 12.10
C ILE A 90 1.50 -2.39 13.60
N LEU A 91 2.09 -1.36 14.20
CA LEU A 91 2.05 -1.14 15.65
C LEU A 91 0.69 -0.70 16.17
N ASP A 92 -0.09 0.00 15.35
CA ASP A 92 -1.41 0.50 15.72
C ASP A 92 -2.52 -0.44 15.22
N TYR A 93 -3.69 -0.30 15.83
CA TYR A 93 -4.90 -0.99 15.39
C TYR A 93 -5.53 -0.27 14.19
N TYR A 94 -5.71 -0.99 13.09
CA TYR A 94 -6.39 -0.59 11.86
C TYR A 94 -7.28 -1.73 11.39
N ASP A 95 -8.58 -1.46 11.30
CA ASP A 95 -9.54 -2.32 10.61
C ASP A 95 -9.89 -1.68 9.24
N PRO A 96 -10.51 -2.44 8.32
CA PRO A 96 -10.89 -1.90 7.02
C PRO A 96 -11.74 -0.63 7.14
N MET A 97 -12.70 -0.61 8.07
CA MET A 97 -13.55 0.57 8.27
C MET A 97 -12.75 1.80 8.72
N LYS A 98 -11.77 1.66 9.60
CA LYS A 98 -10.90 2.76 10.03
C LYS A 98 -10.00 3.24 8.91
N LEU A 99 -9.53 2.32 8.06
CA LEU A 99 -8.72 2.64 6.88
C LEU A 99 -9.54 3.37 5.79
N GLU A 100 -10.77 2.95 5.53
CA GLU A 100 -11.70 3.63 4.60
C GLU A 100 -12.05 5.05 5.08
N ASN A 101 -12.20 5.24 6.39
CA ASN A 101 -12.56 6.53 6.97
C ASN A 101 -11.40 7.55 7.02
N ILE A 102 -10.25 7.24 6.43
CA ILE A 102 -9.12 8.17 6.36
C ILE A 102 -9.43 9.24 5.31
N LYS A 103 -9.63 10.49 5.78
CA LYS A 103 -10.08 11.64 4.96
C LYS A 103 -9.28 11.89 3.66
N LYS A 104 -7.99 11.53 3.64
CA LYS A 104 -7.11 11.74 2.48
C LYS A 104 -7.05 10.53 1.54
N GLY A 105 -7.70 9.42 1.88
CA GLY A 105 -7.59 8.14 1.18
C GLY A 105 -6.19 7.52 1.26
N THR A 106 -5.24 8.12 1.99
CA THR A 106 -3.89 7.58 2.14
C THR A 106 -3.38 7.81 3.56
N ALA A 107 -2.59 6.87 4.06
CA ALA A 107 -1.97 6.97 5.37
C ALA A 107 -0.63 6.24 5.43
N LEU A 108 0.23 6.76 6.31
CA LEU A 108 1.52 6.17 6.62
C LEU A 108 1.40 5.37 7.91
N LEU A 109 1.52 4.05 7.81
CA LEU A 109 1.35 3.12 8.92
C LEU A 109 2.72 2.72 9.48
N THR A 110 2.92 2.86 10.79
CA THR A 110 4.19 2.51 11.43
C THR A 110 4.26 1.01 11.70
N SER A 111 5.29 0.34 11.17
CA SER A 111 5.51 -1.08 11.40
C SER A 111 6.46 -1.38 12.57
N LEU A 112 6.47 -2.62 12.99
CA LEU A 112 7.38 -3.19 13.97
C LEU A 112 8.84 -3.00 13.56
N PHE A 113 9.12 -3.05 12.24
CA PHE A 113 10.47 -2.86 11.73
C PHE A 113 11.06 -1.50 12.16
N GLN A 114 10.23 -0.46 12.30
CA GLN A 114 10.65 0.86 12.77
C GLN A 114 11.22 0.86 14.19
N THR A 115 10.88 -0.14 15.01
CA THR A 115 11.41 -0.29 16.38
C THR A 115 12.79 -0.94 16.42
N THR A 116 13.27 -1.43 15.28
CA THR A 116 14.61 -2.02 15.16
C THR A 116 15.66 -0.96 14.86
N SER A 117 16.90 -1.18 15.29
CA SER A 117 18.03 -0.29 14.98
C SER A 117 18.42 -0.28 13.50
N ALA A 118 17.82 -1.15 12.67
CA ALA A 118 18.09 -1.26 11.24
C ALA A 118 17.13 -0.43 10.38
N ALA A 119 16.07 0.13 10.97
CA ALA A 119 15.14 0.99 10.24
C ALA A 119 15.66 2.42 10.24
N THR A 120 15.95 2.93 9.05
CA THR A 120 16.31 4.33 8.81
C THR A 120 15.18 5.01 8.04
N ASP A 121 14.90 6.27 8.35
CA ASP A 121 13.90 7.07 7.63
C ASP A 121 12.54 6.34 7.50
N ARG A 122 12.05 6.13 6.27
CA ARG A 122 10.74 5.53 5.96
C ARG A 122 10.76 4.02 5.70
N MET A 123 11.88 3.35 5.94
CA MET A 123 12.00 1.91 5.67
C MET A 123 11.03 1.04 6.49
N GLY A 124 10.65 1.51 7.69
CA GLY A 124 9.71 0.84 8.60
C GLY A 124 8.27 1.31 8.49
N PHE A 125 7.91 2.07 7.45
CA PHE A 125 6.53 2.50 7.26
C PHE A 125 5.89 1.80 6.06
N VAL A 126 4.63 1.45 6.22
CA VAL A 126 3.78 0.90 5.16
C VAL A 126 2.84 2.00 4.71
N ASN A 127 2.84 2.29 3.42
CA ASN A 127 1.88 3.20 2.83
C ASN A 127 0.57 2.45 2.56
N TYR A 128 -0.53 3.04 3.02
CA TYR A 128 -1.88 2.65 2.68
C TYR A 128 -2.47 3.67 1.70
N THR A 129 -3.17 3.18 0.68
CA THR A 129 -3.92 3.98 -0.28
C THR A 129 -5.23 3.31 -0.63
N HIS A 130 -6.33 4.06 -0.57
CA HIS A 130 -7.62 3.71 -1.15
C HIS A 130 -7.58 4.06 -2.63
N SER A 131 -7.59 3.05 -3.48
CA SER A 131 -7.62 3.20 -4.93
C SER A 131 -8.99 3.67 -5.43
N ALA A 132 -9.03 4.22 -6.64
CA ALA A 132 -10.27 4.65 -7.28
C ALA A 132 -11.26 3.48 -7.53
N ASP A 133 -10.76 2.26 -7.66
CA ASP A 133 -11.56 1.03 -7.85
C ASP A 133 -12.14 0.46 -6.54
N ASP A 134 -12.21 1.28 -5.49
CA ASP A 134 -12.63 0.90 -4.15
C ASP A 134 -11.74 -0.20 -3.51
N GLN A 135 -10.51 -0.32 -3.99
CA GLN A 135 -9.53 -1.29 -3.48
C GLN A 135 -8.61 -0.65 -2.45
N MET A 136 -8.37 -1.37 -1.35
CA MET A 136 -7.36 -1.00 -0.36
C MET A 136 -6.01 -1.57 -0.75
N VAL A 137 -5.02 -0.70 -0.96
CA VAL A 137 -3.69 -1.09 -1.43
C VAL A 137 -2.64 -0.70 -0.39
N PHE A 138 -1.69 -1.58 -0.19
CA PHE A 138 -0.57 -1.46 0.73
C PHE A 138 0.76 -1.58 -0.02
N GLY A 139 1.77 -0.85 0.46
CA GLY A 139 3.12 -0.88 -0.11
C GLY A 139 4.16 -0.34 0.86
N SER A 140 5.44 -0.46 0.52
CA SER A 140 6.48 0.23 1.30
C SER A 140 6.33 1.74 1.11
N ALA A 141 6.58 2.52 2.16
CA ALA A 141 6.56 3.97 2.09
C ALA A 141 7.92 4.59 1.69
N GLU A 142 8.90 3.75 1.38
CA GLU A 142 10.20 4.19 0.87
C GLU A 142 10.04 4.86 -0.51
N PRO A 143 10.78 5.95 -0.81
CA PRO A 143 10.71 6.60 -2.11
C PRO A 143 10.97 5.64 -3.27
N GLY A 144 10.09 5.67 -4.28
CA GLY A 144 10.19 4.79 -5.46
C GLY A 144 9.74 3.35 -5.21
N ALA A 145 9.24 3.00 -4.02
CA ALA A 145 8.68 1.69 -3.77
C ALA A 145 7.30 1.51 -4.43
N PRO A 146 7.02 0.33 -5.02
CA PRO A 146 5.71 0.04 -5.57
C PRO A 146 4.68 -0.21 -4.48
N LEU A 147 3.43 0.16 -4.76
CA LEU A 147 2.24 -0.35 -4.08
C LEU A 147 1.97 -1.77 -4.61
N SER A 148 2.51 -2.79 -3.92
CA SER A 148 2.58 -4.15 -4.44
C SER A 148 1.46 -5.07 -3.96
N SER A 149 0.67 -4.66 -2.97
CA SER A 149 -0.21 -5.58 -2.24
C SER A 149 -1.61 -5.02 -2.04
N GLN A 150 -2.64 -5.84 -2.24
CA GLN A 150 -4.04 -5.45 -2.11
C GLN A 150 -4.69 -6.19 -0.94
N LEU A 151 -5.65 -5.56 -0.27
CA LEU A 151 -6.48 -6.23 0.72
C LEU A 151 -7.33 -7.30 0.05
N VAL A 152 -7.20 -8.55 0.49
CA VAL A 152 -8.01 -9.67 -0.02
C VAL A 152 -9.21 -9.90 0.90
N LYS A 153 -8.96 -10.08 2.20
CA LYS A 153 -10.00 -10.33 3.21
C LYS A 153 -9.52 -9.98 4.61
N VAL A 154 -10.46 -9.81 5.53
CA VAL A 154 -10.17 -9.79 6.97
C VAL A 154 -10.17 -11.23 7.48
N VAL A 155 -9.10 -11.62 8.17
CA VAL A 155 -8.94 -12.97 8.72
C VAL A 155 -9.47 -13.01 10.15
N ALA A 156 -9.09 -12.04 10.97
CA ALA A 156 -9.55 -11.92 12.34
C ALA A 156 -9.61 -10.45 12.75
N CYS A 157 -10.59 -10.10 13.57
CA CYS A 157 -10.72 -8.76 14.12
C CYS A 157 -11.18 -8.86 15.57
N ARG A 158 -10.39 -8.28 16.47
CA ARG A 158 -10.72 -8.05 17.89
C ARG A 158 -10.64 -6.55 18.11
N PRO A 159 -11.79 -5.86 18.21
CA PRO A 159 -11.85 -4.41 18.23
C PRO A 159 -10.83 -3.80 19.20
N TYR A 160 -10.14 -2.75 18.74
CA TYR A 160 -9.14 -1.98 19.47
C TYR A 160 -7.83 -2.70 19.82
N ASN A 161 -7.71 -4.02 19.66
CA ASN A 161 -6.52 -4.78 20.07
C ASN A 161 -5.80 -5.49 18.92
N LEU A 162 -6.53 -6.23 18.09
CA LEU A 162 -5.92 -7.07 17.06
C LEU A 162 -6.73 -6.97 15.76
N SER A 163 -6.05 -6.67 14.67
CA SER A 163 -6.58 -6.79 13.32
C SER A 163 -5.64 -7.66 12.49
N VAL A 164 -6.18 -8.68 11.83
CA VAL A 164 -5.44 -9.57 10.93
C VAL A 164 -6.11 -9.51 9.57
N MET A 165 -5.36 -9.04 8.58
CA MET A 165 -5.86 -8.75 7.24
C MET A 165 -4.98 -9.46 6.23
N GLN A 166 -5.59 -10.26 5.34
CA GLN A 166 -4.87 -10.92 4.27
C GLN A 166 -4.58 -9.91 3.16
N VAL A 167 -3.33 -9.88 2.73
CA VAL A 167 -2.88 -9.08 1.60
C VAL A 167 -2.37 -9.99 0.47
N SER A 168 -2.50 -9.53 -0.78
CA SER A 168 -2.27 -10.35 -1.97
C SER A 168 -0.80 -10.70 -2.23
N ALA A 169 0.13 -9.88 -1.73
CA ALA A 169 1.55 -10.04 -1.97
C ALA A 169 2.40 -9.54 -0.78
N ALA A 170 3.64 -10.03 -0.69
CA ALA A 170 4.58 -9.55 0.32
C ALA A 170 5.02 -8.10 0.03
N ILE A 171 5.01 -7.27 1.06
CA ILE A 171 5.52 -5.90 1.03
C ILE A 171 7.00 -5.91 1.39
N ILE A 172 7.85 -5.60 0.42
CA ILE A 172 9.31 -5.62 0.58
C ILE A 172 9.83 -4.21 0.28
N PRO A 173 10.29 -3.46 1.30
CA PRO A 173 11.00 -2.21 1.10
C PRO A 173 12.24 -2.38 0.19
N PRO A 174 12.44 -1.49 -0.80
CA PRO A 174 13.61 -1.50 -1.69
C PRO A 174 14.95 -1.60 -0.97
N SER A 175 15.12 -0.87 0.14
CA SER A 175 16.32 -0.88 0.99
C SER A 175 16.66 -2.23 1.63
N ILE A 176 15.66 -3.08 1.90
CA ILE A 176 15.86 -4.42 2.49
C ILE A 176 15.87 -5.52 1.42
N SER A 177 15.42 -5.21 0.21
CA SER A 177 15.49 -6.12 -0.91
C SER A 177 16.95 -6.45 -1.22
N PRO A 178 17.30 -7.74 -1.44
CA PRO A 178 18.66 -8.14 -1.80
C PRO A 178 19.15 -7.48 -3.11
N SER A 179 18.22 -6.99 -3.95
CA SER A 179 18.50 -6.26 -5.19
C SER A 179 18.84 -4.77 -4.97
N GLY A 180 18.66 -4.23 -3.76
CA GLY A 180 18.77 -2.80 -3.44
C GLY A 180 20.12 -2.33 -2.90
N LYS A 181 21.09 -3.23 -2.70
CA LYS A 181 22.48 -2.83 -2.37
C LYS A 181 23.21 -2.35 -3.63
N GLY A 182 22.89 -1.14 -4.08
CA GLY A 182 23.67 -0.42 -5.08
C GLY A 182 22.80 0.20 -6.18
N SER A 183 22.25 1.38 -5.93
CA SER A 183 22.10 2.36 -7.01
C SER A 183 22.12 3.77 -6.42
N SER A 184 23.31 4.21 -6.04
CA SER A 184 23.68 5.62 -6.17
C SER A 184 24.41 5.74 -7.50
N ALA A 185 23.68 5.65 -8.61
CA ALA A 185 24.19 5.97 -9.94
C ALA A 185 23.52 7.28 -10.38
N ALA A 186 24.25 8.38 -10.22
CA ALA A 186 23.93 9.65 -10.84
C ALA A 186 23.85 9.46 -12.37
N PRO A 187 22.93 10.13 -13.09
CA PRO A 187 22.82 10.02 -14.53
C PRO A 187 23.98 10.76 -15.20
N GLY A 188 25.01 10.01 -15.63
CA GLY A 188 26.04 10.47 -16.56
C GLY A 188 25.68 10.03 -17.99
N PRO A 189 25.77 10.89 -19.02
CA PRO A 189 25.41 10.55 -20.39
C PRO A 189 26.35 9.51 -20.99
N ALA A 190 25.77 8.55 -21.73
CA ALA A 190 26.46 7.50 -22.44
C ALA A 190 27.40 8.06 -23.52
N HIS A 191 28.67 7.68 -23.46
CA HIS A 191 29.56 7.70 -24.62
C HIS A 191 29.87 6.26 -25.02
N GLY A 192 29.38 5.87 -26.20
CA GLY A 192 29.69 4.59 -26.83
C GLY A 192 31.15 4.54 -27.26
N SER A 193 31.76 3.37 -27.11
CA SER A 193 33.00 2.99 -27.76
C SER A 193 33.08 1.47 -27.81
N SER A 194 32.79 0.90 -28.98
CA SER A 194 33.26 -0.43 -29.36
C SER A 194 34.43 -0.24 -30.31
N SER A 195 35.59 -0.77 -29.96
CA SER A 195 36.81 -0.75 -30.78
C SER A 195 37.07 -2.11 -31.44
N ASN A 196 37.67 -1.99 -32.63
CA ASN A 196 38.64 -2.86 -33.30
C ASN A 196 38.23 -4.16 -34.05
N ALA A 197 38.01 -3.98 -35.36
CA ALA A 197 38.94 -4.26 -36.49
C ALA A 197 39.72 -5.59 -36.59
N SER A 198 39.52 -6.29 -37.72
CA SER A 198 40.50 -6.83 -38.71
C SER A 198 39.75 -7.68 -39.76
N VAL A 199 40.02 -7.80 -41.08
CA VAL A 199 40.85 -7.17 -42.14
C VAL A 199 40.46 -7.94 -43.47
N PRO A 200 40.81 -7.49 -44.70
CA PRO A 200 39.96 -7.48 -45.91
C PRO A 200 40.34 -8.52 -46.99
N THR A 201 39.64 -8.54 -48.15
CA THR A 201 40.24 -8.71 -49.50
C THR A 201 39.23 -8.37 -50.62
N ILE A 202 39.78 -7.69 -51.62
CA ILE A 202 39.22 -7.02 -52.81
C ILE A 202 39.01 -8.05 -53.94
N THR A 203 38.13 -7.82 -54.93
CA THR A 203 38.42 -8.02 -56.38
C THR A 203 37.22 -7.74 -57.31
N ALA A 204 37.49 -6.81 -58.25
CA ALA A 204 37.07 -6.69 -59.66
C ALA A 204 35.60 -6.46 -60.08
N ALA A 205 35.40 -5.23 -60.58
CA ALA A 205 35.24 -4.86 -62.00
C ALA A 205 33.88 -5.00 -62.71
N GLU A 206 33.59 -3.91 -63.45
CA GLU A 206 32.75 -3.80 -64.66
C GLU A 206 31.22 -3.87 -64.41
N THR A 207 30.31 -3.17 -65.08
CA THR A 207 30.34 -2.15 -66.14
C THR A 207 28.85 -1.78 -66.38
N LEU A 208 28.58 -0.47 -66.43
CA LEU A 208 27.57 0.24 -67.25
C LEU A 208 26.04 -0.02 -67.15
N GLU A 209 25.37 1.14 -67.19
CA GLU A 209 24.08 1.46 -67.82
C GLU A 209 22.77 1.10 -67.10
N SER A 210 21.72 1.92 -67.10
CA SER A 210 21.47 3.35 -67.33
C SER A 210 19.96 3.53 -67.14
N SER A 211 19.51 4.72 -66.75
CA SER A 211 18.32 5.44 -67.24
C SER A 211 17.87 6.47 -66.20
N ASP A 212 18.22 7.72 -66.51
CA ASP A 212 17.39 8.93 -66.57
C ASP A 212 15.89 8.77 -66.18
N GLU A 213 15.16 9.75 -65.63
CA GLU A 213 15.20 11.19 -65.90
C GLU A 213 14.31 11.96 -64.88
N ALA A 214 14.75 13.17 -64.54
CA ALA A 214 14.05 14.40 -64.13
C ALA A 214 12.96 14.38 -63.02
N SER A 215 13.11 15.09 -61.89
CA SER A 215 13.41 16.52 -61.61
C SER A 215 12.18 17.44 -61.55
N ALA A 216 11.95 18.03 -60.37
CA ALA A 216 11.61 19.44 -60.11
C ALA A 216 11.49 19.60 -58.57
N LEU A 217 12.49 20.14 -57.85
CA LEU A 217 12.82 21.57 -57.62
C LEU A 217 11.66 22.31 -56.90
N ASP A 218 11.85 22.65 -55.61
CA ASP A 218 12.28 23.98 -55.10
C ASP A 218 11.07 24.91 -54.92
N ASP A 219 10.93 25.86 -54.00
CA ASP A 219 11.68 26.41 -52.87
C ASP A 219 10.70 27.44 -52.21
N ASP A 220 11.14 28.12 -51.15
CA ASP A 220 10.70 29.46 -50.72
C ASP A 220 9.67 29.57 -49.57
N ALA A 221 10.22 29.88 -48.39
CA ALA A 221 9.56 30.63 -47.33
C ALA A 221 9.38 32.10 -47.76
N PRO A 222 8.49 32.92 -47.14
CA PRO A 222 8.95 33.67 -45.97
C PRO A 222 7.86 34.01 -44.92
N ALA A 223 8.36 34.56 -43.82
CA ALA A 223 7.68 35.00 -42.60
C ALA A 223 6.61 36.09 -42.77
N SER A 224 5.68 36.18 -41.80
CA SER A 224 5.49 37.38 -40.95
C SER A 224 4.33 37.21 -39.96
N SER A 225 4.49 37.87 -38.81
CA SER A 225 3.76 37.74 -37.55
C SER A 225 2.45 38.60 -37.49
N PRO A 226 1.86 38.89 -36.29
CA PRO A 226 0.45 38.70 -35.92
C PRO A 226 -0.42 39.98 -36.08
N PRO A 227 -1.70 40.01 -35.63
CA PRO A 227 -1.97 40.58 -34.30
C PRO A 227 -3.24 40.07 -33.56
N VAL A 228 -3.22 40.27 -32.22
CA VAL A 228 -4.27 40.72 -31.27
C VAL A 228 -5.70 40.15 -31.31
N HIS A 229 -6.20 39.69 -30.15
CA HIS A 229 -7.22 40.40 -29.36
C HIS A 229 -7.40 39.76 -27.96
N SER A 230 -7.57 40.64 -26.98
CA SER A 230 -7.47 40.43 -25.54
C SER A 230 -8.74 39.87 -24.87
N ALA A 231 -8.49 39.11 -23.81
CA ALA A 231 -9.11 39.08 -22.47
C ALA A 231 -10.49 39.75 -22.18
N ASP A 232 -11.35 38.92 -21.56
CA ASP A 232 -12.04 39.09 -20.26
C ASP A 232 -13.11 40.20 -20.07
N ALA A 233 -14.33 39.82 -19.67
CA ALA A 233 -14.90 40.14 -18.34
C ALA A 233 -16.44 39.92 -18.22
N ALA A 234 -16.79 39.29 -17.08
CA ALA A 234 -17.90 39.59 -16.15
C ALA A 234 -19.38 39.25 -16.44
N ALA A 235 -19.88 38.37 -15.53
CA ALA A 235 -21.07 38.49 -14.67
C ALA A 235 -22.50 38.52 -15.27
N GLY A 236 -23.32 37.55 -14.83
CA GLY A 236 -24.79 37.60 -14.94
C GLY A 236 -25.46 36.48 -14.15
N ALA A 237 -26.09 36.83 -13.02
CA ALA A 237 -26.87 35.96 -12.16
C ALA A 237 -28.10 35.36 -12.85
N ARG A 238 -28.52 34.14 -12.45
CA ARG A 238 -29.94 33.75 -12.40
C ARG A 238 -30.21 32.57 -11.47
N THR A 239 -31.29 32.75 -10.73
CA THR A 239 -31.86 31.97 -9.65
C THR A 239 -32.70 30.77 -10.14
N SER A 240 -32.86 29.79 -9.25
CA SER A 240 -34.08 29.01 -9.00
C SER A 240 -34.28 27.64 -9.67
N ALA A 241 -34.71 26.71 -8.79
CA ALA A 241 -35.63 25.58 -8.97
C ALA A 241 -35.04 24.17 -9.12
N GLY A 242 -35.41 23.30 -8.16
CA GLY A 242 -35.73 21.90 -8.48
C GLY A 242 -34.92 20.83 -7.77
N ASN A 243 -34.99 20.76 -6.44
CA ASN A 243 -34.58 19.59 -5.67
C ASN A 243 -35.71 18.54 -5.71
N THR A 244 -35.50 17.33 -6.25
CA THR A 244 -36.12 16.06 -5.80
C THR A 244 -35.53 14.90 -6.63
N VAL A 245 -34.51 14.23 -6.10
CA VAL A 245 -34.14 12.87 -6.55
C VAL A 245 -34.77 11.88 -5.56
N VAL A 246 -35.76 11.15 -6.05
CA VAL A 246 -36.43 10.06 -5.33
C VAL A 246 -35.46 8.88 -5.24
N VAL A 247 -34.88 8.66 -4.06
CA VAL A 247 -34.14 7.44 -3.73
C VAL A 247 -35.15 6.34 -3.40
N ARG A 248 -35.39 5.44 -4.35
CA ARG A 248 -36.15 4.21 -4.13
C ARG A 248 -35.27 3.21 -3.36
N SER A 249 -35.46 3.15 -2.05
CA SER A 249 -34.93 2.08 -1.20
C SER A 249 -35.52 0.73 -1.61
N ARG A 250 -34.67 -0.21 -2.04
CA ARG A 250 -35.04 -1.62 -2.22
C ARG A 250 -34.62 -2.39 -0.97
N VAL A 251 -35.58 -2.62 -0.09
CA VAL A 251 -35.48 -3.56 1.03
C VAL A 251 -35.47 -4.97 0.44
N TRP A 252 -34.38 -5.72 0.64
CA TRP A 252 -34.35 -7.17 0.40
C TRP A 252 -34.71 -7.88 1.70
N LEU A 253 -35.86 -8.54 1.69
CA LEU A 253 -36.33 -9.44 2.74
C LEU A 253 -35.71 -10.83 2.47
N VAL A 254 -34.72 -11.25 3.26
CA VAL A 254 -34.20 -12.62 3.20
C VAL A 254 -35.01 -13.48 4.17
N GLY A 255 -35.81 -14.39 3.62
CA GLY A 255 -36.61 -15.35 4.36
C GLY A 255 -35.76 -16.46 4.97
N LEU A 256 -35.93 -16.66 6.27
CA LEU A 256 -35.41 -17.79 7.05
C LEU A 256 -36.44 -18.93 6.98
N VAL A 257 -36.13 -20.02 6.29
CA VAL A 257 -36.90 -21.28 6.39
C VAL A 257 -36.17 -22.20 7.35
N MET A 258 -36.84 -22.48 8.47
CA MET A 258 -36.41 -23.37 9.53
C MET A 258 -36.86 -24.80 9.21
N LEU A 259 -35.89 -25.71 9.13
CA LEU A 259 -36.09 -27.12 8.86
C LEU A 259 -36.50 -27.84 10.16
N MET A 260 -37.65 -28.50 10.15
CA MET A 260 -38.06 -29.50 11.13
C MET A 260 -38.71 -30.66 10.38
N VAL A 261 -37.96 -31.75 10.18
CA VAL A 261 -38.37 -33.18 10.31
C VAL A 261 -37.10 -33.97 10.57
#